data_AF-A0A8T1B122-F1
#
_entry.id   AF-A0A8T1B122-F1
#
_cell.length_a   1.000
_cell.length_b   1.000
_cell.length_c   1.000
_cell.angle_alpha   90.00
_cell.angle_beta   90.00
_cell.angle_gamma   90.00
#
_symmetry.space_group_name_H-M   'P 1'
#
loop_
_entity.id
_entity.type
_entity.pdbx_description
1 polymer ?
#
loop_
_entity_poly.entity_id
_entity_poly.type
_entity_poly.pdbx_seq_one_letter_code
_entity_poly.pdbx_strand_id
1 'polypeptide(L)'
;MLVALWFPLQLNFAQGLAGYEARLGLAVGFIGLIGSGFIILSPKGVFDFDLELAAQLAGERMEMVLRAVGFTDGDFINIAPLAEMARVSLFFTFALLAGIFTCTTFLPSFRFARMYSEMIKDKQTSAVMKLFLHLNMFFPVLICALWVPRLSSNVLVPSELVKCSPRALARDCLQSEVLGLANTSSGVWKWYSLTESQFHTLRLYVVFVACLVRLICFRTHLQYFLLEPREVMASLVGRPGFVDGALLQNKVRLQFNYVPIIALQYLAPVCALLASAQLLMKQTATSLGIFKGISWVLQRVANVSGPASLTSEGLNAASLNVLPDPTAPPNLGGFRLGDDLTKENVTPFLRGMSQFPVLTAEFYEMALGFLIWFLSFTMFAVSLAGLIYWRNVAAHGSTEAEQAAVRQNKQTPKTLKNQLKSLKLKKNK
;
A
#
# COMPACT_ATOMS: atom_id res chain seq x y z
N MET A 1 4.26 -0.82 -10.82
CA MET A 1 4.79 -0.69 -9.44
C MET A 1 6.15 -0.02 -9.41
N LEU A 2 7.16 -0.53 -10.12
CA LEU A 2 8.51 0.05 -10.13
C LEU A 2 8.57 1.51 -10.58
N VAL A 3 7.82 1.90 -11.61
CA VAL A 3 7.72 3.32 -12.05
C VAL A 3 7.11 4.22 -10.96
N ALA A 4 6.10 3.71 -10.25
CA ALA A 4 5.46 4.44 -9.15
C ALA A 4 6.36 4.57 -7.91
N LEU A 5 7.36 3.70 -7.75
CA LEU A 5 8.37 3.72 -6.70
C LEU A 5 9.57 4.61 -7.05
N TRP A 6 10.07 4.43 -8.27
CA TRP A 6 11.32 5.02 -8.74
C TRP A 6 11.23 6.53 -8.86
N PHE A 7 10.11 7.04 -9.40
CA PHE A 7 9.97 8.46 -9.65
C PHE A 7 9.86 9.29 -8.35
N PRO A 8 9.03 8.92 -7.35
CA PRO A 8 9.06 9.61 -6.05
C PRO A 8 10.40 9.50 -5.32
N LEU A 9 11.10 8.37 -5.47
CA LEU A 9 12.43 8.19 -4.90
C LEU A 9 13.43 9.17 -5.51
N GLN A 10 13.48 9.26 -6.84
CA GLN A 10 14.32 10.22 -7.54
C GLN A 10 13.98 11.66 -7.16
N LEU A 11 12.70 11.99 -7.01
CA LEU A 11 12.27 13.34 -6.61
C LEU A 11 12.70 13.71 -5.18
N ASN A 12 12.63 12.76 -4.24
CA ASN A 12 13.10 12.98 -2.87
C ASN A 12 14.60 13.24 -2.80
N PHE A 13 15.38 12.69 -3.74
CA PHE A 13 16.83 12.87 -3.80
C PHE A 13 17.31 13.91 -4.82
N ALA A 14 16.43 14.38 -5.72
CA ALA A 14 16.76 15.37 -6.74
C ALA A 14 17.17 16.73 -6.14
N GLN A 15 16.73 17.05 -4.92
CA GLN A 15 17.13 18.25 -4.19
C GLN A 15 18.49 18.11 -3.47
N GLY A 16 19.14 16.95 -3.58
CA GLY A 16 20.44 16.64 -2.99
C GLY A 16 20.36 15.98 -1.61
N LEU A 17 21.32 15.09 -1.32
CA LEU A 17 21.47 14.36 -0.06
C LEU A 17 21.82 15.25 1.15
N ALA A 18 22.15 16.52 0.90
CA ALA A 18 22.41 17.51 1.95
C ALA A 18 21.11 18.06 2.58
N GLY A 19 19.96 17.89 1.92
CA GLY A 19 18.67 18.34 2.43
C GLY A 19 18.22 17.58 3.69
N TYR A 20 17.73 18.32 4.69
CA TYR A 20 17.19 17.72 5.91
C TYR A 20 16.03 16.75 5.63
N GLU A 21 15.14 17.08 4.69
CA GLU A 21 14.01 16.24 4.31
C GLU A 21 14.45 14.88 3.72
N ALA A 22 15.50 14.88 2.90
CA ALA A 22 16.04 13.66 2.30
C ALA A 22 16.68 12.74 3.35
N ARG A 23 17.43 13.32 4.31
CA ARG A 23 18.04 12.57 5.42
C ARG A 23 16.98 11.98 6.35
N LEU A 24 15.94 12.75 6.65
CA LEU A 24 14.82 12.29 7.46
C LEU A 24 14.06 11.16 6.75
N GLY A 25 13.78 11.31 5.44
CA GLY A 25 13.16 10.27 4.63
C GLY A 25 13.98 8.97 4.59
N LEU A 26 15.32 9.06 4.51
CA LEU A 26 16.20 7.89 4.59
C LEU A 26 16.17 7.22 5.96
N ALA A 27 16.21 8.00 7.04
CA ALA A 27 16.12 7.47 8.40
C ALA A 27 14.80 6.73 8.62
N VAL A 28 13.68 7.31 8.18
CA VAL A 28 12.35 6.68 8.27
C VAL A 28 12.27 5.44 7.37
N GLY A 29 12.88 5.47 6.18
CA GLY A 29 13.02 4.31 5.31
C GLY A 29 13.81 3.15 5.95
N PHE A 30 14.91 3.46 6.65
CA PHE A 30 15.71 2.48 7.38
C PHE A 30 14.93 1.86 8.55
N ILE A 31 14.17 2.68 9.29
CA ILE A 31 13.24 2.17 10.32
C ILE A 31 12.19 1.24 9.68
N GLY A 32 11.67 1.62 8.51
CA GLY A 32 10.76 0.78 7.72
C GLY A 32 11.36 -0.56 7.33
N LEU A 33 12.62 -0.59 6.90
CA LEU A 33 13.36 -1.81 6.57
C LEU A 33 13.49 -2.72 7.80
N ILE A 34 13.94 -2.18 8.93
CA ILE A 34 14.05 -2.96 10.19
C ILE A 34 12.68 -3.47 10.63
N GLY A 35 11.67 -2.61 10.65
CA GLY A 35 10.30 -2.97 11.03
C GLY A 35 9.73 -4.08 10.14
N SER A 36 9.97 -4.00 8.84
CA SER A 36 9.55 -5.04 7.90
C SER A 36 10.24 -6.38 8.15
N GLY A 37 11.52 -6.37 8.54
CA GLY A 37 12.24 -7.59 8.94
C GLY A 37 11.59 -8.29 10.13
N PHE A 38 11.19 -7.54 11.15
CA PHE A 38 10.45 -8.10 12.30
C PHE A 38 9.07 -8.64 11.93
N ILE A 39 8.39 -8.00 10.98
CA ILE A 39 7.07 -8.44 10.49
C ILE A 39 7.20 -9.73 9.67
N ILE A 40 8.23 -9.83 8.81
CA ILE A 40 8.49 -11.03 8.00
C ILE A 40 8.86 -12.22 8.89
N LEU A 41 9.61 -11.99 9.98
CA LEU A 41 10.02 -13.02 10.95
C LEU A 41 9.00 -13.21 12.10
N SER A 42 7.78 -12.69 11.95
CA SER A 42 6.75 -12.78 12.98
C SER A 42 6.28 -14.23 13.19
N PRO A 43 5.89 -14.60 14.43
CA PRO A 43 5.34 -15.94 14.69
C PRO A 43 4.13 -16.27 13.81
N LYS A 44 4.01 -17.56 13.47
CA LYS A 44 2.91 -18.09 12.66
C LYS A 44 1.55 -17.77 13.29
N GLY A 45 0.61 -17.29 12.47
CA GLY A 45 -0.77 -16.99 12.88
C GLY A 45 -1.02 -15.57 13.39
N VAL A 46 -0.02 -14.69 13.43
CA VAL A 46 -0.21 -13.25 13.67
C VAL A 46 -0.73 -12.55 12.42
N PHE A 47 -0.12 -12.85 11.27
CA PHE A 47 -0.50 -12.34 9.96
C PHE A 47 -0.98 -13.48 9.06
N ASP A 48 -1.81 -13.13 8.09
CA ASP A 48 -2.34 -14.08 7.11
C ASP A 48 -1.33 -14.41 5.99
N PHE A 49 -0.30 -13.57 5.84
CA PHE A 49 0.83 -13.85 4.95
C PHE A 49 1.98 -14.48 5.75
N ASP A 50 2.59 -15.53 5.18
CA ASP A 50 3.79 -16.16 5.71
C ASP A 50 4.81 -16.32 4.57
N LEU A 51 5.81 -15.45 4.56
CA LEU A 51 6.81 -15.43 3.50
C LEU A 51 7.76 -16.64 3.58
N GLU A 52 7.91 -17.23 4.77
CA GLU A 52 8.69 -18.45 4.96
C GLU A 52 7.99 -19.65 4.32
N LEU A 53 6.68 -19.79 4.54
CA LEU A 53 5.87 -20.79 3.86
C LEU A 53 5.88 -20.58 2.34
N ALA A 54 5.77 -19.33 1.87
CA ALA A 54 5.86 -19.01 0.45
C ALA A 54 7.18 -19.48 -0.17
N ALA A 55 8.31 -19.24 0.52
CA ALA A 55 9.63 -19.67 0.05
C ALA A 55 9.77 -21.20 0.02
N GLN A 56 9.19 -21.92 1.00
CA GLN A 56 9.17 -23.38 1.02
C GLN A 56 8.38 -23.95 -0.16
N LEU A 57 7.17 -23.44 -0.42
CA LEU A 57 6.33 -23.87 -1.54
C LEU A 57 7.00 -23.64 -2.90
N ALA A 58 7.69 -22.50 -3.07
CA ALA A 58 8.47 -22.24 -4.28
C ALA A 58 9.68 -23.17 -4.38
N GLY A 59 10.33 -23.50 -3.25
CA GLY A 59 11.43 -24.44 -3.17
C GLY A 59 11.04 -25.86 -3.60
N GLU A 60 9.94 -26.40 -3.06
CA GLU A 60 9.40 -27.72 -3.42
C GLU A 60 9.06 -27.83 -4.91
N ARG A 61 8.47 -26.76 -5.47
CA ARG A 61 8.17 -26.69 -6.92
C ARG A 61 9.43 -26.63 -7.76
N MET A 62 10.45 -25.91 -7.32
CA MET A 62 11.74 -25.85 -7.99
C MET A 62 12.48 -27.20 -7.91
N GLU A 63 12.38 -27.91 -6.78
CA GLU A 63 12.93 -29.26 -6.59
C GLU A 63 12.32 -30.25 -7.59
N MET A 64 11.01 -30.20 -7.83
CA MET A 64 10.36 -31.01 -8.86
C MET A 64 10.89 -30.72 -10.27
N VAL A 65 11.15 -29.45 -10.59
CA VAL A 65 11.76 -29.06 -11.89
C VAL A 65 13.18 -29.59 -11.99
N LEU A 66 14.00 -29.44 -10.94
CA LEU A 66 15.38 -29.93 -10.92
C LEU A 66 15.46 -31.45 -11.05
N ARG A 67 14.58 -32.19 -10.37
CA ARG A 67 14.45 -33.65 -10.55
C ARG A 67 14.07 -34.02 -11.98
N ALA A 68 13.15 -33.28 -12.60
CA ALA A 68 12.76 -33.51 -13.99
C ALA A 68 13.89 -33.26 -14.99
N VAL A 69 14.82 -32.34 -14.67
CA VAL A 69 16.04 -32.06 -15.46
C VAL A 69 17.15 -33.10 -15.22
N GLY A 70 17.02 -33.95 -14.18
CA GLY A 70 17.95 -35.06 -13.92
C GLY A 70 18.88 -34.89 -12.71
N PHE A 71 18.61 -33.93 -11.82
CA PHE A 71 19.34 -33.83 -10.55
C PHE A 71 19.04 -35.02 -9.64
N THR A 72 20.07 -35.54 -8.98
CA THR A 72 19.96 -36.65 -8.03
C THR A 72 19.95 -36.17 -6.59
N ASP A 73 19.54 -37.02 -5.63
CA ASP A 73 19.49 -36.68 -4.20
C ASP A 73 20.87 -36.24 -3.63
N GLY A 74 21.97 -36.74 -4.19
CA GLY A 74 23.32 -36.30 -3.84
C GLY A 74 23.64 -34.87 -4.27
N ASP A 75 23.07 -34.41 -5.39
CA ASP A 75 23.24 -33.05 -5.88
C ASP A 75 22.44 -32.05 -5.02
N PHE A 76 21.28 -32.45 -4.50
CA PHE A 76 20.44 -31.63 -3.61
C PHE A 76 21.18 -31.21 -2.33
N ILE A 77 22.05 -32.06 -1.79
CA ILE A 77 22.90 -31.73 -0.63
C ILE A 77 23.87 -30.59 -0.98
N ASN A 78 24.41 -30.58 -2.20
CA ASN A 78 25.35 -29.55 -2.64
C ASN A 78 24.65 -28.20 -2.93
N ILE A 79 23.37 -28.21 -3.34
CA ILE A 79 22.59 -26.99 -3.61
C ILE A 79 21.77 -26.48 -2.41
N ALA A 80 21.70 -27.24 -1.31
CA ALA A 80 21.08 -26.79 -0.06
C ALA A 80 21.54 -25.39 0.41
N PRO A 81 22.85 -25.04 0.44
CA PRO A 81 23.28 -23.70 0.82
C PRO A 81 22.77 -22.62 -0.16
N LEU A 82 22.66 -22.94 -1.45
CA LEU A 82 22.12 -22.02 -2.45
C LEU A 82 20.62 -21.76 -2.21
N ALA A 83 19.86 -22.79 -1.83
CA ALA A 83 18.43 -22.65 -1.51
C ALA A 83 18.21 -21.76 -0.27
N GLU A 84 19.01 -21.92 0.78
CA GLU A 84 18.94 -21.03 1.96
C GLU A 84 19.33 -19.60 1.60
N MET A 85 20.37 -19.40 0.79
CA MET A 85 20.75 -18.07 0.30
C MET A 85 19.65 -17.43 -0.53
N ALA A 86 18.94 -18.19 -1.37
CA ALA A 86 17.80 -17.71 -2.14
C ALA A 86 16.62 -17.31 -1.23
N ARG A 87 16.35 -18.08 -0.18
CA ARG A 87 15.33 -17.77 0.83
C ARG A 87 15.63 -16.46 1.57
N VAL A 88 16.86 -16.31 2.08
CA VAL A 88 17.31 -15.09 2.77
C VAL A 88 17.31 -13.90 1.80
N SER A 89 17.75 -14.10 0.55
CA SER A 89 17.69 -13.09 -0.49
C SER A 89 16.26 -12.61 -0.73
N LEU A 90 15.30 -13.53 -0.81
CA LEU A 90 13.89 -13.19 -0.94
C LEU A 90 13.42 -12.31 0.22
N PHE A 91 13.67 -12.71 1.48
CA PHE A 91 13.28 -11.89 2.63
C PHE A 91 13.93 -10.50 2.61
N PHE A 92 15.22 -10.44 2.30
CA PHE A 92 15.93 -9.18 2.19
C PHE A 92 15.36 -8.29 1.07
N THR A 93 14.98 -8.86 -0.09
CA THR A 93 14.38 -8.08 -1.18
C THR A 93 13.03 -7.49 -0.78
N PHE A 94 12.18 -8.23 -0.08
CA PHE A 94 10.91 -7.70 0.43
C PHE A 94 11.11 -6.65 1.52
N ALA A 95 12.09 -6.84 2.42
CA ALA A 95 12.42 -5.86 3.44
C ALA A 95 13.01 -4.57 2.85
N LEU A 96 13.88 -4.69 1.84
CA LEU A 96 14.44 -3.55 1.12
C LEU A 96 13.35 -2.78 0.37
N LEU A 97 12.47 -3.50 -0.33
CA LEU A 97 11.33 -2.92 -1.03
C LEU A 97 10.41 -2.16 -0.06
N ALA A 98 10.13 -2.76 1.10
CA ALA A 98 9.39 -2.14 2.20
C ALA A 98 10.07 -0.84 2.70
N GLY A 99 11.40 -0.86 2.93
CA GLY A 99 12.15 0.34 3.30
C GLY A 99 12.10 1.46 2.26
N ILE A 100 12.20 1.12 0.97
CA ILE A 100 12.08 2.08 -0.14
C ILE A 100 10.66 2.66 -0.18
N PHE A 101 9.62 1.84 0.00
CA PHE A 101 8.24 2.32 0.10
C PHE A 101 8.07 3.28 1.28
N THR A 102 8.62 2.96 2.45
CA THR A 102 8.54 3.83 3.63
C THR A 102 9.23 5.17 3.40
N CYS A 103 10.41 5.17 2.76
CA CYS A 103 11.11 6.39 2.38
C CYS A 103 10.29 7.27 1.42
N THR A 104 9.71 6.66 0.39
CA THR A 104 8.96 7.39 -0.66
C THR A 104 7.61 7.90 -0.17
N THR A 105 6.94 7.15 0.69
CA THR A 105 5.61 7.49 1.23
C THR A 105 5.66 8.44 2.42
N PHE A 106 6.85 8.67 3.02
CA PHE A 106 7.00 9.48 4.22
C PHE A 106 6.47 10.92 4.04
N LEU A 107 7.06 11.68 3.12
CA LEU A 107 6.69 13.08 2.87
C LEU A 107 5.22 13.26 2.44
N PRO A 108 4.68 12.48 1.48
CA PRO A 108 3.27 12.62 1.11
C PRO A 108 2.33 12.29 2.27
N SER A 109 2.62 11.25 3.06
CA SER A 109 1.78 10.88 4.21
C SER A 109 1.81 11.92 5.32
N PHE A 110 2.95 12.59 5.50
CA PHE A 110 3.13 13.67 6.48
C PHE A 110 2.42 14.97 6.06
N ARG A 111 2.49 15.31 4.77
CA ARG A 111 1.73 16.43 4.18
C ARG A 111 0.23 16.17 4.21
N PHE A 112 -0.18 14.94 3.89
CA PHE A 112 -1.57 14.51 4.00
C PHE A 112 -2.13 14.69 5.40
N ALA A 113 -1.39 14.30 6.44
CA ALA A 113 -1.79 14.51 7.82
C ALA A 113 -2.06 16.00 8.15
N ARG A 114 -1.19 16.89 7.69
CA ARG A 114 -1.38 18.35 7.84
C ARG A 114 -2.67 18.81 7.18
N MET A 115 -2.83 18.47 5.90
CA MET A 115 -3.97 18.89 5.08
C MET A 115 -5.28 18.36 5.65
N TYR A 116 -5.32 17.10 6.07
CA TYR A 116 -6.46 16.50 6.78
C TYR A 116 -6.84 17.31 8.03
N SER A 117 -5.86 17.67 8.86
CA SER A 117 -6.12 18.40 10.11
C SER A 117 -6.69 19.80 9.90
N GLU A 118 -6.25 20.49 8.83
CA GLU A 118 -6.71 21.83 8.50
C GLU A 118 -8.07 21.80 7.80
N MET A 119 -8.27 20.90 6.83
CA MET A 119 -9.52 20.78 6.08
C MET A 119 -10.71 20.37 6.97
N ILE A 120 -10.47 19.64 8.06
CA ILE A 120 -11.53 19.29 9.02
C ILE A 120 -11.97 20.49 9.85
N LYS A 121 -11.02 21.37 10.22
CA LYS A 121 -11.29 22.60 10.97
C LYS A 121 -11.96 23.66 10.11
N ASP A 122 -11.68 23.67 8.81
CA ASP A 122 -12.30 24.61 7.88
C ASP A 122 -13.84 24.47 7.90
N LYS A 123 -14.53 25.62 7.93
CA LYS A 123 -15.99 25.71 7.91
C LYS A 123 -16.53 25.67 6.47
N GLN A 124 -15.70 25.97 5.48
CA GLN A 124 -16.12 25.96 4.07
C GLN A 124 -16.15 24.55 3.46
N THR A 125 -15.53 23.56 4.11
CA THR A 125 -15.54 22.18 3.64
C THR A 125 -16.90 21.52 3.94
N SER A 126 -17.52 20.96 2.90
CA SER A 126 -18.82 20.29 3.01
C SER A 126 -18.75 19.05 3.90
N ALA A 127 -19.88 18.70 4.54
CA ALA A 127 -19.96 17.51 5.40
C ALA A 127 -19.61 16.21 4.65
N VAL A 128 -20.01 16.10 3.38
CA VAL A 128 -19.68 14.96 2.51
C VAL A 128 -18.17 14.85 2.29
N MET A 129 -17.49 15.98 2.04
CA MET A 129 -16.04 15.97 1.90
C MET A 129 -15.35 15.56 3.21
N LYS A 130 -15.83 16.05 4.37
CA LYS A 130 -15.31 15.63 5.68
C LYS A 130 -15.46 14.12 5.90
N LEU A 131 -16.60 13.55 5.51
CA LEU A 131 -16.79 12.09 5.56
C LEU A 131 -15.73 11.36 4.71
N PHE A 132 -15.51 11.79 3.46
CA PHE A 132 -14.47 11.18 2.61
C PHE A 132 -13.05 11.33 3.20
N LEU A 133 -12.74 12.45 3.85
CA LEU A 133 -11.46 12.65 4.54
C LEU A 133 -11.29 11.66 5.69
N HIS A 134 -12.33 11.47 6.52
CA HIS A 134 -12.31 10.49 7.60
C HIS A 134 -12.17 9.06 7.07
N LEU A 135 -12.91 8.72 6.02
CA LEU A 135 -12.80 7.43 5.36
C LEU A 135 -11.39 7.19 4.81
N ASN A 136 -10.78 8.18 4.16
CA ASN A 136 -9.41 8.08 3.65
C ASN A 136 -8.38 7.82 4.76
N MET A 137 -8.58 8.42 5.94
CA MET A 137 -7.74 8.16 7.12
C MET A 137 -7.99 6.78 7.73
N PHE A 138 -9.23 6.28 7.68
CA PHE A 138 -9.66 5.01 8.27
C PHE A 138 -9.31 3.78 7.43
N PHE A 139 -9.44 3.84 6.10
CA PHE A 139 -9.24 2.68 5.23
C PHE A 139 -7.90 1.96 5.39
N PRO A 140 -6.75 2.64 5.56
CA PRO A 140 -5.47 1.98 5.84
C PRO A 140 -5.51 1.06 7.05
N VAL A 141 -6.17 1.49 8.13
CA VAL A 141 -6.36 0.70 9.35
C VAL A 141 -7.27 -0.49 9.08
N LEU A 142 -8.37 -0.27 8.36
CA LEU A 142 -9.30 -1.33 7.99
C LEU A 142 -8.60 -2.41 7.15
N ILE A 143 -7.79 -2.02 6.15
CA ILE A 143 -6.99 -2.95 5.35
C ILE A 143 -6.01 -3.71 6.25
N CYS A 144 -5.31 -3.02 7.17
CA CYS A 144 -4.39 -3.71 8.09
C CYS A 144 -5.11 -4.76 8.97
N ALA A 145 -6.30 -4.42 9.48
CA ALA A 145 -7.09 -5.33 10.31
C ALA A 145 -7.57 -6.57 9.54
N LEU A 146 -7.92 -6.42 8.26
CA LEU A 146 -8.40 -7.52 7.41
C LEU A 146 -7.34 -8.58 7.10
N TRP A 147 -6.05 -8.28 7.26
CA TRP A 147 -4.92 -9.21 7.04
C TRP A 147 -4.34 -9.76 8.36
N VAL A 148 -4.97 -9.43 9.49
CA VAL A 148 -4.68 -10.04 10.79
C VAL A 148 -5.79 -11.07 11.06
N PRO A 149 -5.50 -12.38 11.04
CA PRO A 149 -6.51 -13.43 11.15
C PRO A 149 -7.39 -13.29 12.40
N ARG A 150 -6.80 -12.89 13.53
CA ARG A 150 -7.49 -12.64 14.80
C ARG A 150 -8.57 -11.56 14.73
N LEU A 151 -8.42 -10.60 13.84
CA LEU A 151 -9.38 -9.49 13.65
C LEU A 151 -10.36 -9.75 12.51
N SER A 152 -10.13 -10.77 11.69
CA SER A 152 -10.81 -10.95 10.41
C SER A 152 -11.23 -12.39 10.15
N SER A 153 -10.36 -13.23 9.57
CA SER A 153 -10.72 -14.59 9.14
C SER A 153 -11.22 -15.47 10.29
N ASN A 154 -10.59 -15.43 11.47
CA ASN A 154 -11.03 -16.22 12.63
C ASN A 154 -12.40 -15.81 13.21
N VAL A 155 -12.89 -14.61 12.83
CA VAL A 155 -14.18 -14.07 13.29
C VAL A 155 -15.25 -14.23 12.21
N LEU A 156 -14.86 -14.02 10.95
CA LEU A 156 -15.78 -13.94 9.79
C LEU A 156 -15.93 -15.27 9.04
N VAL A 157 -14.93 -16.15 9.10
CA VAL A 157 -14.89 -17.43 8.41
C VAL A 157 -14.95 -18.57 9.44
N PRO A 158 -15.90 -19.51 9.32
CA PRO A 158 -15.98 -20.63 10.26
C PRO A 158 -14.80 -21.58 10.14
N SER A 159 -14.40 -22.19 11.25
CA SER A 159 -13.36 -23.22 11.28
C SER A 159 -13.77 -24.56 10.64
N GLU A 160 -15.07 -24.76 10.37
CA GLU A 160 -15.62 -26.01 9.82
C GLU A 160 -15.51 -26.13 8.30
N LEU A 161 -15.01 -25.07 7.62
CA LEU A 161 -14.85 -25.07 6.17
C LEU A 161 -13.59 -25.86 5.78
N VAL A 162 -13.74 -26.67 4.74
CA VAL A 162 -12.71 -27.53 4.15
C VAL A 162 -12.64 -27.29 2.64
N LYS A 163 -11.48 -27.58 2.05
CA LYS A 163 -11.29 -27.47 0.60
C LYS A 163 -12.22 -28.45 -0.11
N CYS A 164 -13.01 -27.95 -1.07
CA CYS A 164 -13.97 -28.78 -1.84
C CYS A 164 -13.29 -29.87 -2.68
N SER A 165 -12.03 -29.65 -3.07
CA SER A 165 -11.21 -30.63 -3.77
C SER A 165 -9.74 -30.40 -3.39
N PRO A 166 -8.85 -31.40 -3.55
CA PRO A 166 -7.41 -31.22 -3.34
C PRO A 166 -6.79 -30.16 -4.27
N ARG A 167 -7.53 -29.72 -5.29
CA ARG A 167 -7.15 -28.72 -6.29
C ARG A 167 -7.78 -27.34 -6.05
N ALA A 168 -8.59 -27.20 -5.01
CA ALA A 168 -9.23 -25.94 -4.63
C ALA A 168 -8.29 -25.09 -3.77
N LEU A 169 -8.20 -23.80 -4.11
CA LEU A 169 -7.37 -22.84 -3.38
C LEU A 169 -7.99 -22.44 -2.03
N ALA A 170 -9.31 -22.25 -1.99
CA ALA A 170 -10.06 -21.84 -0.81
C ALA A 170 -10.92 -22.97 -0.22
N ARG A 171 -11.16 -22.89 1.09
CA ARG A 171 -12.09 -23.72 1.86
C ARG A 171 -13.48 -23.11 1.76
N ASP A 172 -14.28 -23.64 0.84
CA ASP A 172 -15.64 -23.16 0.58
C ASP A 172 -16.72 -24.21 0.91
N CYS A 173 -16.34 -25.46 1.15
CA CYS A 173 -17.28 -26.55 1.42
C CYS A 173 -17.32 -26.88 2.91
N LEU A 174 -18.50 -27.27 3.40
CA LEU A 174 -18.64 -27.81 4.74
C LEU A 174 -18.15 -29.26 4.76
N GLN A 175 -17.42 -29.64 5.82
CA GLN A 175 -16.95 -31.02 5.99
C GLN A 175 -18.09 -32.05 5.91
N SER A 176 -19.28 -31.71 6.42
CA SER A 176 -20.48 -32.55 6.37
C SER A 176 -21.08 -32.70 4.97
N GLU A 177 -20.91 -31.70 4.11
CA GLU A 177 -21.37 -31.73 2.71
C GLU A 177 -20.47 -32.62 1.86
N VAL A 178 -19.15 -32.51 2.04
CA VAL A 178 -18.15 -33.37 1.37
C VAL A 178 -18.31 -34.84 1.77
N LEU A 179 -18.67 -35.11 3.03
CA LEU A 179 -18.93 -36.46 3.55
C LEU A 179 -20.36 -36.98 3.27
N GLY A 180 -21.23 -36.20 2.61
CA GLY A 180 -22.59 -36.61 2.26
C GLY A 180 -23.54 -36.79 3.46
N LEU A 181 -23.21 -36.25 4.63
CA LEU A 181 -23.94 -36.43 5.89
C LEU A 181 -24.98 -35.31 6.13
N ALA A 182 -25.66 -34.85 5.08
CA ALA A 182 -26.57 -33.72 5.17
C ALA A 182 -27.83 -34.07 5.97
N ASN A 183 -27.81 -33.84 7.29
CA ASN A 183 -29.01 -33.77 8.11
C ASN A 183 -29.13 -32.40 8.79
N THR A 184 -30.22 -31.74 8.42
CA THR A 184 -30.85 -30.54 8.96
C THR A 184 -30.43 -30.10 10.37
N SER A 185 -29.64 -29.01 10.47
CA SER A 185 -29.85 -27.90 11.43
C SER A 185 -28.67 -26.90 11.42
N SER A 186 -28.76 -25.81 10.66
CA SER A 186 -27.82 -24.67 10.86
C SER A 186 -28.41 -23.33 10.40
N GLY A 187 -29.68 -23.09 10.72
CA GLY A 187 -30.40 -21.86 10.35
C GLY A 187 -30.04 -20.61 11.15
N VAL A 188 -28.93 -20.55 11.90
CA VAL A 188 -28.58 -19.35 12.69
C VAL A 188 -27.17 -18.84 12.42
N TRP A 189 -26.21 -19.73 12.15
CA TRP A 189 -24.82 -19.35 11.82
C TRP A 189 -24.59 -19.14 10.31
N LYS A 190 -25.51 -19.62 9.46
CA LYS A 190 -25.41 -19.55 8.00
C LYS A 190 -25.48 -18.12 7.42
N TRP A 191 -26.13 -17.18 8.11
CA TRP A 191 -26.27 -15.79 7.64
C TRP A 191 -25.06 -14.89 7.95
N TYR A 192 -24.28 -15.23 8.98
CA TYR A 192 -23.11 -14.47 9.43
C TYR A 192 -21.77 -15.04 8.91
N SER A 193 -21.80 -16.26 8.35
CA SER A 193 -20.62 -16.98 7.88
C SER A 193 -20.29 -16.64 6.43
N LEU A 194 -19.16 -15.97 6.20
CA LEU A 194 -18.60 -15.79 4.85
C LEU A 194 -17.81 -17.04 4.44
N THR A 195 -17.89 -17.44 3.17
CA THR A 195 -16.96 -18.44 2.63
C THR A 195 -15.56 -17.83 2.49
N GLU A 196 -14.52 -18.67 2.46
CA GLU A 196 -13.14 -18.18 2.35
C GLU A 196 -12.94 -17.40 1.05
N SER A 197 -13.49 -17.88 -0.08
CA SER A 197 -13.47 -17.14 -1.35
C SER A 197 -14.21 -15.79 -1.32
N GLN A 198 -15.34 -15.70 -0.61
CA GLN A 198 -16.06 -14.44 -0.41
C GLN A 198 -15.26 -13.46 0.42
N PHE A 199 -14.54 -13.96 1.42
CA PHE A 199 -13.69 -13.14 2.27
C PHE A 199 -12.45 -12.61 1.52
N HIS A 200 -11.77 -13.42 0.70
CA HIS A 200 -10.71 -12.92 -0.19
C HIS A 200 -11.24 -11.85 -1.16
N THR A 201 -12.45 -12.05 -1.68
CA THR A 201 -13.13 -11.08 -2.55
C THR A 201 -13.44 -9.77 -1.81
N LEU A 202 -13.95 -9.84 -0.57
CA LEU A 202 -14.25 -8.68 0.28
C LEU A 202 -13.00 -7.83 0.55
N ARG A 203 -11.88 -8.48 0.90
CA ARG A 203 -10.59 -7.81 1.13
C ARG A 203 -10.17 -6.96 -0.06
N LEU A 204 -10.25 -7.52 -1.26
CA LEU A 204 -9.94 -6.84 -2.51
C LEU A 204 -10.88 -5.66 -2.76
N TYR A 205 -12.18 -5.82 -2.52
CA TYR A 205 -13.14 -4.72 -2.62
C TYR A 205 -12.82 -3.57 -1.66
N VAL A 206 -12.44 -3.86 -0.42
CA VAL A 206 -12.03 -2.84 0.55
C VAL A 206 -10.82 -2.06 0.04
N VAL A 207 -9.84 -2.73 -0.57
CA VAL A 207 -8.68 -2.05 -1.20
C VAL A 207 -9.11 -1.17 -2.37
N PHE A 208 -10.03 -1.64 -3.23
CA PHE A 208 -10.54 -0.82 -4.34
C PHE A 208 -11.30 0.40 -3.88
N VAL A 209 -12.18 0.26 -2.88
CA VAL A 209 -12.92 1.37 -2.31
C VAL A 209 -11.97 2.37 -1.64
N ALA A 210 -10.94 1.89 -0.93
CA ALA A 210 -9.91 2.76 -0.36
C ALA A 210 -9.16 3.58 -1.43
N CYS A 211 -8.82 2.95 -2.56
CA CYS A 211 -8.21 3.64 -3.69
C CYS A 211 -9.17 4.64 -4.34
N LEU A 212 -10.45 4.30 -4.50
CA LEU A 212 -11.46 5.20 -5.05
C LEU A 212 -11.66 6.44 -4.17
N VAL A 213 -11.79 6.25 -2.85
CA VAL A 213 -11.93 7.36 -1.90
C VAL A 213 -10.71 8.27 -1.93
N ARG A 214 -9.50 7.72 -2.10
CA ARG A 214 -8.29 8.52 -2.31
C ARG A 214 -8.31 9.34 -3.59
N LEU A 215 -8.76 8.76 -4.69
CA LEU A 215 -8.90 9.48 -5.97
C LEU A 215 -9.95 10.59 -5.90
N ILE A 216 -11.06 10.37 -5.20
CA ILE A 216 -12.07 11.41 -4.95
C ILE A 216 -11.45 12.54 -4.11
N CYS A 217 -10.69 12.20 -3.07
CA CYS A 217 -10.01 13.18 -2.22
C CYS A 217 -8.91 13.95 -2.94
N PHE A 218 -8.28 13.38 -3.96
CA PHE A 218 -7.09 13.90 -4.62
C PHE A 218 -7.26 15.34 -5.12
N ARG A 219 -8.35 15.63 -5.83
CA ARG A 219 -8.61 16.96 -6.40
C ARG A 219 -8.68 18.03 -5.30
N THR A 220 -9.44 17.75 -4.24
CA THR A 220 -9.61 18.70 -3.14
C THR A 220 -8.31 18.92 -2.37
N HIS A 221 -7.49 17.87 -2.22
CA HIS A 221 -6.16 18.01 -1.62
C HIS A 221 -5.28 18.93 -2.46
N LEU A 222 -5.17 18.70 -3.77
CA LEU A 222 -4.36 19.58 -4.62
C LEU A 222 -4.86 21.03 -4.60
N GLN A 223 -6.17 21.24 -4.59
CA GLN A 223 -6.74 22.58 -4.48
C GLN A 223 -6.37 23.25 -3.14
N TYR A 224 -6.44 22.52 -2.03
CA TYR A 224 -6.02 23.04 -0.73
C TYR A 224 -4.52 23.40 -0.71
N PHE A 225 -3.68 22.55 -1.28
CA PHE A 225 -2.24 22.81 -1.38
C PHE A 225 -1.90 24.08 -2.18
N LEU A 226 -2.66 24.35 -3.25
CA LEU A 226 -2.54 25.57 -4.05
C LEU A 226 -3.03 26.82 -3.32
N LEU A 227 -3.96 26.65 -2.38
CA LEU A 227 -4.52 27.75 -1.57
C LEU A 227 -3.70 28.07 -0.33
N GLU A 228 -2.83 27.15 0.12
CA GLU A 228 -1.97 27.34 1.30
C GLU A 228 -1.16 28.66 1.30
N PRO A 229 -0.56 29.12 0.18
CA PRO A 229 0.17 30.39 0.17
C PRO A 229 -0.73 31.61 0.42
N ARG A 230 -2.05 31.52 0.23
CA ARG A 230 -2.97 32.66 0.33
C ARG A 230 -2.92 33.31 1.70
N GLU A 231 -2.97 32.53 2.77
CA GLU A 231 -2.95 33.04 4.14
C GLU A 231 -1.58 33.64 4.50
N VAL A 232 -0.51 32.98 4.06
CA VAL A 232 0.86 33.48 4.23
C VAL A 232 1.04 34.81 3.51
N MET A 233 0.52 34.94 2.28
CA MET A 233 0.56 36.19 1.52
C MET A 233 -0.27 37.27 2.20
N ALA A 234 -1.49 36.97 2.66
CA ALA A 234 -2.33 37.93 3.38
C ALA A 234 -1.63 38.44 4.65
N SER A 235 -0.97 37.56 5.40
CA SER A 235 -0.21 37.95 6.59
C SER A 235 1.05 38.77 6.27
N LEU A 236 1.70 38.55 5.12
CA LEU A 236 2.86 39.34 4.68
C LEU A 236 2.46 40.74 4.21
N VAL A 237 1.35 40.86 3.50
CA VAL A 237 0.80 42.14 3.03
C VAL A 237 0.22 42.95 4.20
N GLY A 238 -0.31 42.30 5.23
CA GLY A 238 -0.83 42.96 6.43
C GLY A 238 0.22 43.49 7.40
N ARG A 239 1.52 43.22 7.18
CA ARG A 239 2.59 43.74 8.05
C ARG A 239 2.87 45.21 7.71
N PRO A 240 2.94 46.11 8.71
CA PRO A 240 3.34 47.49 8.47
C PRO A 240 4.81 47.53 8.01
N GLY A 241 5.06 47.94 6.77
CA GLY A 241 6.39 48.02 6.17
C GLY A 241 6.36 47.91 4.65
N PHE A 242 7.54 47.94 4.03
CA PHE A 242 7.68 47.72 2.59
C PHE A 242 7.43 46.25 2.26
N VAL A 243 6.49 45.99 1.35
CA VAL A 243 6.17 44.63 0.90
C VAL A 243 7.01 44.32 -0.33
N ASP A 244 7.97 43.41 -0.18
CA ASP A 244 8.78 42.95 -1.30
C ASP A 244 7.95 42.03 -2.22
N GLY A 245 7.61 42.55 -3.41
CA GLY A 245 6.85 41.82 -4.42
C GLY A 245 7.61 40.61 -4.97
N ALA A 246 8.95 40.65 -4.98
CA ALA A 246 9.76 39.53 -5.46
C ALA A 246 9.66 38.32 -4.53
N LEU A 247 9.66 38.56 -3.21
CA LEU A 247 9.45 37.52 -2.20
C LEU A 247 8.06 36.87 -2.33
N LEU A 248 7.02 37.68 -2.58
CA LEU A 248 5.66 37.19 -2.74
C LEU A 248 5.52 36.31 -3.99
N GLN A 249 6.04 36.79 -5.12
CA GLN A 249 6.06 36.03 -6.37
C GLN A 249 6.84 34.73 -6.25
N ASN A 250 7.98 34.75 -5.55
CA ASN A 250 8.80 33.55 -5.36
C ASN A 250 8.06 32.48 -4.53
N LYS A 251 7.35 32.88 -3.46
CA LYS A 251 6.55 31.95 -2.65
C LYS A 251 5.44 31.26 -3.45
N VAL A 252 4.77 32.01 -4.34
CA VAL A 252 3.72 31.44 -5.21
C VAL A 252 4.33 30.52 -6.26
N ARG A 253 5.37 30.99 -6.97
CA ARG A 253 6.04 30.22 -8.04
C ARG A 253 6.56 28.88 -7.53
N LEU A 254 7.16 28.88 -6.34
CA LEU A 254 7.67 27.67 -5.71
C LEU A 254 6.56 26.63 -5.53
N GLN A 255 5.41 27.04 -4.97
CA GLN A 255 4.28 26.13 -4.73
C GLN A 255 3.73 25.54 -6.03
N PHE A 256 3.57 26.35 -7.09
CA PHE A 256 3.10 25.90 -8.41
C PHE A 256 4.06 24.90 -9.06
N ASN A 257 5.37 25.14 -8.96
CA ASN A 257 6.38 24.21 -9.48
C ASN A 257 6.37 22.86 -8.75
N TYR A 258 5.95 22.81 -7.49
CA TYR A 258 5.85 21.57 -6.71
C TYR A 258 4.54 20.78 -6.93
N VAL A 259 3.53 21.34 -7.60
CA VAL A 259 2.24 20.67 -7.80
C VAL A 259 2.37 19.31 -8.51
N PRO A 260 3.09 19.18 -9.64
CA PRO A 260 3.21 17.88 -10.32
C PRO A 260 3.91 16.83 -9.46
N ILE A 261 4.91 17.25 -8.69
CA ILE A 261 5.65 16.39 -7.76
C ILE A 261 4.70 15.83 -6.70
N ILE A 262 3.89 16.70 -6.09
CA ILE A 262 2.95 16.31 -5.04
C ILE A 262 1.83 15.45 -5.62
N ALA A 263 1.31 15.81 -6.79
CA ALA A 263 0.31 15.02 -7.49
C ALA A 263 0.78 13.57 -7.67
N LEU A 264 2.03 13.39 -8.10
CA LEU A 264 2.60 12.06 -8.28
C LEU A 264 2.86 11.34 -6.95
N GLN A 265 3.36 12.04 -5.93
CA GLN A 265 3.58 11.44 -4.60
C GLN A 265 2.27 10.97 -3.95
N TYR A 266 1.14 11.65 -4.21
CA TYR A 266 -0.18 11.20 -3.77
C TYR A 266 -0.72 10.03 -4.59
N LEU A 267 -0.47 10.02 -5.90
CA LEU A 267 -0.97 8.98 -6.80
C LEU A 267 -0.14 7.69 -6.72
N ALA A 268 1.15 7.77 -6.39
CA ALA A 268 2.06 6.63 -6.34
C ALA A 268 1.60 5.51 -5.37
N PRO A 269 1.22 5.78 -4.11
CA PRO A 269 0.70 4.74 -3.21
C PRO A 269 -0.61 4.13 -3.71
N VAL A 270 -1.48 4.94 -4.33
CA VAL A 270 -2.75 4.48 -4.92
C VAL A 270 -2.47 3.53 -6.08
N CYS A 271 -1.56 3.91 -6.99
CA CYS A 271 -1.14 3.06 -8.10
C CYS A 271 -0.44 1.78 -7.61
N ALA A 272 0.34 1.84 -6.53
CA ALA A 272 0.99 0.67 -5.96
C ALA A 272 -0.01 -0.31 -5.36
N LEU A 273 -0.99 0.18 -4.56
CA LEU A 273 -2.07 -0.62 -4.00
C LEU A 273 -3.00 -1.20 -5.07
N LEU A 274 -3.36 -0.40 -6.09
CA LEU A 274 -4.14 -0.89 -7.22
C LEU A 274 -3.37 -1.96 -8.00
N ALA A 275 -2.09 -1.75 -8.29
CA ALA A 275 -1.29 -2.71 -9.01
C ALA A 275 -1.12 -4.03 -8.23
N SER A 276 -0.86 -3.98 -6.92
CA SER A 276 -0.75 -5.18 -6.10
C SER A 276 -2.09 -5.91 -5.98
N ALA A 277 -3.20 -5.20 -5.81
CA ALA A 277 -4.54 -5.79 -5.79
C ALA A 277 -4.90 -6.44 -7.14
N GLN A 278 -4.61 -5.79 -8.26
CA GLN A 278 -4.87 -6.33 -9.60
C GLN A 278 -4.01 -7.54 -9.92
N LEU A 279 -2.73 -7.53 -9.51
CA LEU A 279 -1.86 -8.70 -9.64
C LEU A 279 -2.36 -9.87 -8.77
N LEU A 280 -2.77 -9.59 -7.54
CA LEU A 280 -3.33 -10.59 -6.64
C LEU A 280 -4.60 -11.21 -7.25
N MET A 281 -5.50 -10.38 -7.78
CA MET A 281 -6.69 -10.86 -8.48
C MET A 281 -6.37 -11.75 -9.68
N LYS A 282 -5.41 -11.34 -10.51
CA LYS A 282 -5.02 -12.09 -11.69
C LYS A 282 -4.44 -13.47 -11.33
N GLN A 283 -3.66 -13.54 -10.26
CA GLN A 283 -2.98 -14.77 -9.85
C GLN A 283 -3.87 -15.70 -9.01
N THR A 284 -4.76 -15.15 -8.19
CA THR A 284 -5.70 -15.93 -7.36
C THR A 284 -7.01 -16.23 -8.09
N ALA A 285 -7.19 -15.73 -9.33
CA ALA A 285 -8.38 -15.90 -10.17
C ALA A 285 -9.70 -15.63 -9.43
N THR A 286 -9.69 -14.66 -8.51
CA THR A 286 -10.87 -14.31 -7.71
C THR A 286 -11.94 -13.69 -8.61
N SER A 287 -13.07 -14.38 -8.77
CA SER A 287 -14.13 -13.88 -9.64
C SER A 287 -14.83 -12.69 -8.99
N LEU A 288 -14.67 -11.48 -9.54
CA LEU A 288 -15.50 -10.35 -9.13
C LEU A 288 -16.91 -10.53 -9.69
N GLY A 289 -17.88 -10.81 -8.82
CA GLY A 289 -19.30 -10.82 -9.19
C GLY A 289 -19.77 -9.51 -9.83
N ILE A 290 -19.16 -8.37 -9.49
CA ILE A 290 -19.49 -7.06 -10.07
C ILE A 290 -19.06 -6.96 -11.55
N PHE A 291 -17.95 -7.59 -11.96
CA PHE A 291 -17.57 -7.64 -13.38
C PHE A 291 -18.53 -8.50 -14.19
N LYS A 292 -19.12 -9.55 -13.60
CA LYS A 292 -20.23 -10.30 -14.23
C LYS A 292 -21.46 -9.41 -14.41
N GLY A 293 -21.81 -8.60 -13.41
CA GLY A 293 -22.90 -7.63 -13.49
C GLY A 293 -22.65 -6.53 -14.54
N ILE A 294 -21.48 -5.91 -14.53
CA ILE A 294 -21.08 -4.87 -15.48
C ILE A 294 -20.98 -5.43 -16.91
N SER A 295 -20.40 -6.62 -17.09
CA SER A 295 -20.35 -7.29 -18.39
C SER A 295 -21.75 -7.65 -18.88
N TRP A 296 -22.63 -8.12 -18.00
CA TRP A 296 -24.03 -8.40 -18.32
C TRP A 296 -24.79 -7.13 -18.73
N VAL A 297 -24.60 -6.01 -18.01
CA VAL A 297 -25.20 -4.71 -18.36
C VAL A 297 -24.62 -4.18 -19.67
N LEU A 298 -23.31 -4.22 -19.90
CA LEU A 298 -22.66 -3.77 -21.14
C LEU A 298 -23.09 -4.61 -22.35
N GLN A 299 -23.21 -5.94 -22.19
CA GLN A 299 -23.74 -6.82 -23.22
C GLN A 299 -25.22 -6.53 -23.52
N ARG A 300 -26.01 -6.17 -22.50
CA ARG A 300 -27.44 -5.86 -22.67
C ARG A 300 -27.73 -4.46 -23.20
N VAL A 301 -26.90 -3.47 -22.86
CA VAL A 301 -27.16 -2.04 -23.16
C VAL A 301 -26.36 -1.54 -24.35
N ALA A 302 -25.11 -1.98 -24.52
CA ALA A 302 -24.21 -1.42 -25.53
C ALA A 302 -23.95 -2.35 -26.72
N ASN A 303 -24.31 -3.63 -26.66
CA ASN A 303 -24.01 -4.64 -27.71
C ASN A 303 -22.51 -4.64 -28.13
N VAL A 304 -21.63 -4.16 -27.26
CA VAL A 304 -20.17 -4.13 -27.46
C VAL A 304 -19.60 -5.37 -26.79
N SER A 305 -19.10 -6.31 -27.59
CA SER A 305 -18.27 -7.40 -27.10
C SER A 305 -16.91 -6.82 -26.68
N GLY A 306 -16.65 -6.75 -25.37
CA GLY A 306 -15.32 -6.44 -24.85
C GLY A 306 -14.28 -7.48 -25.32
N PRO A 307 -12.97 -7.16 -25.28
CA PRO A 307 -11.92 -8.08 -25.71
C PRO A 307 -12.01 -9.41 -24.94
N ALA A 308 -11.73 -10.53 -25.63
CA ALA A 308 -11.94 -11.89 -25.15
C ALA A 308 -11.33 -12.20 -23.77
N SER A 309 -10.26 -11.48 -23.38
CA SER A 309 -9.61 -11.60 -22.06
C SER A 309 -10.41 -11.04 -20.88
N LEU A 310 -11.45 -10.22 -21.13
CA LEU A 310 -12.34 -9.65 -20.13
C LEU A 310 -13.73 -10.31 -20.12
N THR A 311 -13.94 -11.34 -20.94
CA THR A 311 -15.21 -12.08 -20.96
C THR A 311 -15.34 -12.97 -19.73
N SER A 312 -16.57 -13.22 -19.28
CA SER A 312 -16.87 -14.16 -18.20
C SER A 312 -16.22 -15.52 -18.45
N GLU A 313 -16.17 -16.00 -19.70
CA GLU A 313 -15.49 -17.24 -20.08
C GLU A 313 -13.97 -17.14 -20.08
N GLY A 314 -13.36 -16.00 -20.42
CA GLY A 314 -11.91 -15.79 -20.30
C GLY A 314 -11.43 -15.64 -18.85
N LEU A 315 -12.23 -14.97 -18.01
CA LEU A 315 -12.01 -14.93 -16.55
C LEU A 315 -12.34 -16.27 -15.89
N ASN A 316 -13.36 -16.99 -16.35
CA ASN A 316 -13.70 -18.31 -15.84
C ASN A 316 -12.82 -19.42 -16.42
N ALA A 317 -12.14 -19.24 -17.57
CA ALA A 317 -11.09 -20.14 -18.05
C ALA A 317 -9.74 -19.84 -17.37
N ALA A 318 -9.57 -18.62 -16.87
CA ALA A 318 -8.55 -18.29 -15.88
C ALA A 318 -8.94 -18.77 -14.46
N SER A 319 -10.25 -18.90 -14.14
CA SER A 319 -10.76 -19.41 -12.85
C SER A 319 -11.09 -20.90 -12.82
N LEU A 320 -11.20 -21.55 -13.98
CA LEU A 320 -11.17 -23.00 -14.18
C LEU A 320 -9.81 -23.32 -14.75
N ASN A 321 -8.80 -23.34 -13.90
CA ASN A 321 -7.82 -24.40 -13.95
C ASN A 321 -7.40 -24.58 -12.50
N VAL A 322 -8.03 -25.56 -11.84
CA VAL A 322 -7.34 -26.55 -11.00
C VAL A 322 -5.86 -26.21 -10.87
N LEU A 323 -5.38 -25.91 -9.66
CA LEU A 323 -3.94 -25.80 -9.43
C LEU A 323 -3.26 -26.97 -10.16
N PRO A 324 -2.21 -26.73 -10.96
CA PRO A 324 -1.50 -27.80 -11.64
C PRO A 324 -1.19 -28.89 -10.60
N ASP A 325 -1.51 -30.13 -10.97
CA ASP A 325 -1.57 -31.27 -10.05
C ASP A 325 -0.34 -31.22 -9.12
N PRO A 326 -0.53 -31.20 -7.78
CA PRO A 326 0.58 -31.00 -6.85
C PRO A 326 1.66 -32.08 -6.98
N THR A 327 1.31 -33.21 -7.59
CA THR A 327 2.13 -34.42 -7.71
C THR A 327 2.61 -34.72 -9.12
N ALA A 328 2.13 -34.00 -10.16
CA ALA A 328 2.54 -34.31 -11.53
C ALA A 328 3.88 -33.62 -11.86
N PRO A 329 4.92 -34.38 -12.26
CA PRO A 329 6.19 -33.79 -12.68
C PRO A 329 6.00 -32.97 -13.98
N PRO A 330 6.76 -31.88 -14.17
CA PRO A 330 6.67 -31.09 -15.40
C PRO A 330 7.10 -31.95 -16.60
N ASN A 331 6.30 -31.93 -17.66
CA ASN A 331 6.67 -32.58 -18.91
C ASN A 331 7.65 -31.68 -19.70
N LEU A 332 8.94 -31.85 -19.42
CA LEU A 332 10.04 -31.09 -20.04
C LEU A 332 10.48 -31.65 -21.40
N GLY A 333 9.67 -32.50 -22.04
CA GLY A 333 10.01 -33.11 -23.33
C GLY A 333 11.19 -34.08 -23.27
N GLY A 334 11.54 -34.58 -22.08
CA GLY A 334 12.65 -35.52 -21.87
C GLY A 334 14.04 -34.90 -21.77
N PHE A 335 14.15 -33.57 -21.73
CA PHE A 335 15.44 -32.86 -21.60
C PHE A 335 16.16 -33.21 -20.30
N ARG A 336 17.43 -33.64 -20.40
CA ARG A 336 18.30 -33.89 -19.26
C ARG A 336 19.52 -32.97 -19.25
N LEU A 337 20.02 -32.67 -18.06
CA LEU A 337 21.27 -31.91 -17.90
C LEU A 337 22.42 -32.67 -18.56
N GLY A 338 23.03 -32.08 -19.61
CA GLY A 338 24.09 -32.70 -20.40
C GLY A 338 23.71 -33.02 -21.86
N ASP A 339 22.43 -32.89 -22.22
CA ASP A 339 21.99 -33.01 -23.61
C ASP A 339 22.40 -31.79 -24.46
N ASP A 340 22.69 -32.00 -25.74
CA ASP A 340 23.00 -30.92 -26.69
C ASP A 340 21.82 -29.94 -26.82
N LEU A 341 22.15 -28.64 -26.79
CA LEU A 341 21.21 -27.52 -26.92
C LEU A 341 20.71 -27.38 -28.38
N THR A 342 19.94 -28.36 -28.85
CA THR A 342 19.31 -28.32 -30.17
C THR A 342 17.94 -27.64 -30.11
N LYS A 343 17.52 -27.03 -31.22
CA LYS A 343 16.22 -26.35 -31.33
C LYS A 343 15.03 -27.30 -31.04
N GLU A 344 15.22 -28.59 -31.29
CA GLU A 344 14.23 -29.66 -31.09
C GLU A 344 14.01 -30.00 -29.60
N ASN A 345 15.04 -29.89 -28.76
CA ASN A 345 14.95 -30.15 -27.31
C ASN A 345 14.60 -28.89 -26.50
N VAL A 346 15.10 -27.72 -26.93
CA VAL A 346 14.88 -26.45 -26.20
C VAL A 346 13.43 -25.97 -26.33
N THR A 347 12.79 -26.15 -27.49
CA THR A 347 11.40 -25.72 -27.70
C THR A 347 10.39 -26.44 -26.78
N PRO A 348 10.39 -27.78 -26.67
CA PRO A 348 9.51 -28.47 -25.73
C PRO A 348 9.88 -28.21 -24.27
N PHE A 349 11.17 -28.03 -23.94
CA PHE A 349 11.61 -27.62 -22.60
C PHE A 349 11.04 -26.25 -22.20
N LEU A 350 11.18 -25.22 -23.05
CA LEU A 350 10.63 -23.89 -22.79
C LEU A 350 9.10 -23.90 -22.72
N ARG A 351 8.43 -24.72 -23.53
CA ARG A 351 6.97 -24.91 -23.46
C ARG A 351 6.57 -25.58 -22.14
N GLY A 352 7.28 -26.61 -21.71
CA GLY A 352 7.06 -27.28 -20.43
C GLY A 352 7.28 -26.35 -19.23
N MET A 353 8.36 -25.56 -19.24
CA MET A 353 8.61 -24.54 -18.21
C MET A 353 7.55 -23.43 -18.22
N SER A 354 7.08 -22.99 -19.38
CA SER A 354 6.01 -21.99 -19.47
C SER A 354 4.67 -22.50 -18.96
N GLN A 355 4.42 -23.81 -19.03
CA GLN A 355 3.18 -24.44 -18.56
C GLN A 355 3.22 -24.78 -17.07
N PHE A 356 4.41 -24.93 -16.48
CA PHE A 356 4.58 -25.22 -15.07
C PHE A 356 4.91 -23.93 -14.28
N PRO A 357 3.93 -23.30 -13.62
CA PRO A 357 4.21 -22.14 -12.78
C PRO A 357 5.02 -22.56 -11.55
N VAL A 358 6.29 -22.19 -11.51
CA VAL A 358 7.16 -22.39 -10.33
C VAL A 358 6.63 -21.61 -9.12
N LEU A 359 6.11 -20.40 -9.36
CA LEU A 359 5.47 -19.58 -8.35
C LEU A 359 3.97 -19.86 -8.35
N THR A 360 3.47 -20.45 -7.26
CA THR A 360 2.06 -20.81 -7.10
C THR A 360 1.19 -19.59 -6.75
N ALA A 361 -0.13 -19.73 -6.88
CA ALA A 361 -1.07 -18.69 -6.45
C ALA A 361 -0.95 -18.39 -4.94
N GLU A 362 -0.66 -19.41 -4.12
CA GLU A 362 -0.42 -19.27 -2.68
C GLU A 362 0.83 -18.40 -2.39
N PHE A 363 1.89 -18.54 -3.20
CA PHE A 363 3.06 -17.66 -3.11
C PHE A 363 2.68 -16.20 -3.36
N TYR A 364 1.90 -15.93 -4.40
CA TYR A 364 1.46 -14.57 -4.73
C TYR A 364 0.54 -13.99 -3.66
N GLU A 365 -0.30 -14.79 -3.05
CA GLU A 365 -1.15 -14.37 -1.94
C GLU A 365 -0.34 -13.89 -0.74
N MET A 366 0.69 -14.63 -0.34
CA MET A 366 1.55 -14.25 0.78
C MET A 366 2.41 -13.03 0.43
N ALA A 367 3.06 -13.03 -0.73
CA ALA A 367 3.95 -11.97 -1.18
C ALA A 367 3.23 -10.63 -1.42
N LEU A 368 2.12 -10.64 -2.16
CA LEU A 368 1.34 -9.44 -2.45
C LEU A 368 0.48 -9.03 -1.24
N GLY A 369 0.04 -9.98 -0.41
CA GLY A 369 -0.61 -9.72 0.87
C GLY A 369 0.29 -8.93 1.81
N PHE A 370 1.56 -9.34 1.95
CA PHE A 370 2.57 -8.58 2.69
C PHE A 370 2.72 -7.16 2.14
N LEU A 371 2.82 -6.99 0.82
CA LEU A 371 2.93 -5.65 0.23
C LEU A 371 1.70 -4.79 0.50
N ILE A 372 0.49 -5.29 0.26
CA ILE A 372 -0.76 -4.53 0.50
C ILE A 372 -0.85 -4.10 1.96
N TRP A 373 -0.57 -5.03 2.88
CA TRP A 373 -0.58 -4.77 4.30
C TRP A 373 0.49 -3.74 4.70
N PHE A 374 1.74 -3.93 4.28
CA PHE A 374 2.85 -3.07 4.66
C PHE A 374 2.72 -1.65 4.11
N LEU A 375 2.25 -1.50 2.86
CA LEU A 375 1.94 -0.20 2.27
C LEU A 375 0.84 0.51 3.08
N SER A 376 -0.22 -0.21 3.44
CA SER A 376 -1.33 0.36 4.21
C SER A 376 -0.89 0.73 5.64
N PHE A 377 -0.11 -0.12 6.29
CA PHE A 377 0.43 0.09 7.62
C PHE A 377 1.33 1.33 7.65
N THR A 378 2.26 1.44 6.71
CA THR A 378 3.18 2.57 6.62
C THR A 378 2.44 3.88 6.37
N MET A 379 1.47 3.89 5.45
CA MET A 379 0.63 5.07 5.21
C MET A 379 -0.10 5.51 6.49
N PHE A 380 -0.68 4.56 7.24
CA PHE A 380 -1.34 4.86 8.51
C PHE A 380 -0.36 5.37 9.56
N ALA A 381 0.73 4.64 9.80
CA ALA A 381 1.70 4.95 10.86
C ALA A 381 2.34 6.32 10.64
N VAL A 382 2.76 6.63 9.41
CA VAL A 382 3.34 7.94 9.08
C VAL A 382 2.29 9.05 9.15
N SER A 383 1.06 8.82 8.66
CA SER A 383 0.01 9.84 8.78
C SER A 383 -0.37 10.10 10.24
N LEU A 384 -0.42 9.07 11.09
CA LEU A 384 -0.65 9.23 12.52
C LEU A 384 0.48 10.01 13.19
N ALA A 385 1.74 9.66 12.91
CA ALA A 385 2.91 10.40 13.41
C ALA A 385 2.86 11.87 12.95
N GLY A 386 2.47 12.12 11.69
CA GLY A 386 2.24 13.46 11.16
C GLY A 386 1.17 14.22 11.92
N LEU A 387 0.02 13.60 12.21
CA LEU A 387 -1.04 14.25 12.98
C LEU A 387 -0.60 14.64 14.39
N ILE A 388 0.13 13.74 15.07
CA ILE A 388 0.68 14.02 16.40
C ILE A 388 1.66 15.18 16.33
N TYR A 389 2.55 15.18 15.34
CA TYR A 389 3.52 16.25 15.12
C TYR A 389 2.83 17.59 14.90
N TRP A 390 1.89 17.68 13.94
CA TRP A 390 1.21 18.94 13.63
C TRP A 390 0.35 19.45 14.78
N ARG A 391 -0.26 18.55 15.55
CA ARG A 391 -0.99 18.92 16.78
C ARG A 391 -0.07 19.56 17.80
N ASN A 392 1.12 19.00 18.01
CA ASN A 392 2.09 19.51 18.98
C ASN A 392 2.76 20.81 18.50
N VAL A 393 3.10 20.92 17.21
CA VAL A 393 3.65 22.14 16.63
C VAL A 393 2.65 23.29 16.70
N ALA A 394 1.37 23.05 16.42
CA ALA A 394 0.33 24.08 16.57
C ALA A 394 0.23 24.58 18.04
N ALA A 395 0.36 23.68 19.02
CA ALA A 395 0.35 24.03 20.44
C ALA A 395 1.59 24.82 20.87
N HIS A 396 2.78 24.48 20.37
CA HIS A 396 3.99 25.25 20.66
C HIS A 396 4.02 26.60 19.94
N GLY A 397 3.54 26.68 18.70
CA GLY A 397 3.46 27.92 17.93
C GLY A 397 2.52 28.96 18.57
N SER A 398 1.39 28.53 19.15
CA SER A 398 0.53 29.44 19.92
C SER A 398 1.23 29.96 21.18
N THR A 399 2.00 29.10 21.86
CA THR A 399 2.73 29.45 23.08
C THR A 399 3.88 30.43 22.80
N GLU A 400 4.62 30.24 21.71
CA GLU A 400 5.67 31.18 21.27
C GLU A 400 5.09 32.51 20.79
N ALA A 401 3.97 32.50 20.05
CA ALA A 401 3.28 33.73 19.64
C ALA A 401 2.75 34.52 20.84
N GLU A 402 2.18 33.83 21.83
CA GLU A 402 1.70 34.43 23.08
C GLU A 402 2.86 34.99 23.92
N GLN A 403 3.98 34.25 24.04
CA GLN A 403 5.18 34.74 24.71
C GLN A 403 5.86 35.90 23.97
N ALA A 404 5.88 35.89 22.65
CA ALA A 404 6.41 36.99 21.83
C ALA A 404 5.53 38.24 21.94
N ALA A 405 4.21 38.09 21.92
CA ALA A 405 3.25 39.17 22.13
C ALA A 405 3.37 39.77 23.54
N VAL A 406 3.52 38.94 24.58
CA VAL A 406 3.75 39.38 25.97
C VAL A 406 5.10 40.09 26.12
N ARG A 407 6.15 39.65 25.41
CA ARG A 407 7.46 40.33 25.40
C ARG A 407 7.40 41.69 24.68
N GLN A 408 6.70 41.79 23.55
CA GLN A 408 6.48 43.07 22.85
C GLN A 408 5.66 44.05 23.69
N ASN A 409 4.56 43.59 24.33
CA ASN A 409 3.76 44.42 25.22
C ASN A 409 4.46 44.84 26.52
N LYS A 410 5.58 44.20 26.89
CA LYS A 410 6.46 44.67 27.98
C LYS A 410 7.54 45.65 27.52
N GLN A 411 7.83 45.71 26.22
CA GLN A 411 8.80 46.64 25.64
C GLN A 411 8.16 47.98 25.26
N THR A 412 6.93 47.99 24.75
CA THR A 412 6.16 49.20 24.43
C THR A 412 5.93 50.17 25.61
N PRO A 413 5.73 49.74 26.88
CA PRO A 413 5.61 50.66 28.00
C PRO A 413 6.95 51.27 28.39
N LYS A 414 8.07 50.53 28.19
CA LYS A 414 9.42 51.01 28.52
C LYS A 414 9.90 52.06 27.52
N THR A 415 9.65 51.84 26.23
CA THR A 415 9.96 52.82 25.18
C THR A 415 9.09 54.08 25.33
N LEU A 416 7.79 53.93 25.61
CA LEU A 416 6.89 55.07 25.85
C LEU A 416 7.26 55.85 27.12
N LYS A 417 7.67 55.16 28.20
CA LYS A 417 8.15 55.80 29.45
C LYS A 417 9.48 56.53 29.26
N ASN A 418 10.38 56.01 28.43
CA ASN A 418 11.66 56.67 28.09
C ASN A 418 11.44 57.88 27.15
N GLN A 419 10.49 57.79 26.20
CA GLN A 419 10.07 58.91 25.36
C GLN A 419 9.37 60.01 26.17
N LEU A 420 8.55 59.66 27.16
CA LEU A 420 7.93 60.64 28.07
C LEU A 420 8.97 61.32 28.98
N LYS A 421 10.00 60.57 29.40
CA LYS A 421 11.10 61.10 30.23
C LYS A 421 11.99 62.05 29.43
N SER A 422 12.28 61.75 28.16
CA SER A 422 13.04 62.64 27.29
C SER A 422 12.26 63.91 26.90
N LEU A 423 10.94 63.82 26.73
CA LEU A 423 10.07 64.99 26.52
C LEU A 423 9.97 65.88 27.77
N LYS A 424 9.93 65.31 28.98
CA LYS A 424 9.99 66.10 30.23
C LYS A 424 11.34 66.80 30.42
N LEU A 425 12.45 66.16 30.05
CA LEU A 425 13.79 66.76 30.11
C LEU A 425 13.98 67.92 29.13
N LYS A 426 13.29 67.93 27.98
CA LYS A 426 13.32 69.05 27.03
C LYS A 426 12.49 70.26 27.46
N LYS A 427 11.56 70.11 28.40
CA LYS A 427 10.67 71.20 28.85
C LYS A 427 11.26 72.04 30.00
N ASN A 428 12.39 71.61 30.58
CA ASN A 428 13.07 72.25 31.70
C ASN A 428 14.41 72.93 31.28
N LYS A 429 14.54 73.35 30.02
CA LYS A 429 15.66 74.17 29.56
C LYS A 429 15.14 75.48 28.99
#